data_AF-A0A7X4B5A5-F1
#
_entry.id   AF-A0A7X4B5A5-F1
#
_cell.length_a   1.000
_cell.length_b   1.000
_cell.length_c   1.000
_cell.angle_alpha   90.00
_cell.angle_beta   90.00
_cell.angle_gamma   90.00
#
_symmetry.space_group_name_H-M   'P 1'
#
loop_
_entity.id
_entity.type
_entity.pdbx_description
1 polymer ?
#
loop_
_entity_poly.entity_id
_entity_poly.type
_entity_poly.pdbx_seq_one_letter_code
_entity_poly.pdbx_strand_id
1 'polypeptide(L)'
;TWQKGREAIGEFLDEITDGQNTYRFVDGSGLSRYNLLNTELLTKLLVYMYNNFELMPEFTASLPIAGVDGTLRNRMQGLYAEKVLRAKTGTLSGVSALAGYTRTADGKVIAFGILISHYVGSAATARGIQDGIGDILTRFSLERYAEQPLAF
;
A
#
# COMPACT_ATOMS: atom_id res chain seq x y z
N THR A 1 0.59 10.49 25.79
CA THR A 1 0.36 9.12 26.30
C THR A 1 -0.18 8.25 25.17
N TRP A 2 -0.16 6.93 25.30
CA TRP A 2 -0.66 6.01 24.26
C TRP A 2 -2.10 6.30 23.83
N GLN A 3 -2.96 6.61 24.81
CA GLN A 3 -4.35 6.95 24.56
C GLN A 3 -4.49 8.21 23.68
N LYS A 4 -3.84 9.31 24.07
CA LYS A 4 -3.87 10.56 23.29
C LYS A 4 -3.31 10.40 21.88
N GLY A 5 -2.29 9.54 21.70
CA GLY A 5 -1.75 9.25 20.37
C GLY A 5 -2.76 8.52 19.48
N ARG A 6 -3.50 7.57 20.03
CA ARG A 6 -4.56 6.87 19.28
C ARG A 6 -5.74 7.79 18.95
N GLU A 7 -6.12 8.67 19.87
CA GLU A 7 -7.16 9.67 19.65
C GLU A 7 -6.76 10.61 18.49
N ALA A 8 -5.54 11.16 18.53
CA ALA A 8 -5.04 12.03 17.45
C ALA A 8 -4.94 11.32 16.08
N ILE A 9 -4.52 10.04 16.06
CA ILE A 9 -4.53 9.25 14.82
C ILE A 9 -5.97 9.05 14.33
N GLY A 10 -6.90 8.78 15.23
CA GLY A 10 -8.30 8.60 14.87
C GLY A 10 -8.91 9.85 14.25
N GLU A 11 -8.73 11.00 14.89
CA GLU A 11 -9.19 12.30 14.38
C GLU A 11 -8.66 12.58 12.96
N PHE A 12 -7.36 12.34 12.74
CA PHE A 12 -6.74 12.50 11.43
C PHE A 12 -7.30 11.54 10.36
N LEU A 13 -7.52 10.28 10.71
CA LEU A 13 -8.09 9.31 9.77
C LEU A 13 -9.56 9.58 9.48
N ASP A 14 -10.30 10.08 10.46
CA ASP A 14 -11.69 10.48 10.30
C ASP A 14 -11.79 11.69 9.38
N GLU A 15 -10.86 12.67 9.49
CA GLU A 15 -10.74 13.79 8.54
C GLU A 15 -10.50 13.30 7.10
N ILE A 16 -9.58 12.34 6.91
CA ILE A 16 -9.26 11.80 5.59
C ILE A 16 -10.43 11.01 4.97
N THR A 17 -11.28 10.42 5.80
CA THR A 17 -12.30 9.46 5.35
C THR A 17 -13.74 9.91 5.54
N ASP A 18 -13.94 11.17 5.91
CA ASP A 18 -15.22 11.76 6.29
C ASP A 18 -15.94 10.96 7.38
N GLY A 19 -15.18 10.32 8.28
CA GLY A 19 -15.68 9.45 9.35
C GLY A 19 -16.37 8.16 8.87
N GLN A 20 -16.30 7.82 7.58
CA GLN A 20 -17.04 6.70 7.00
C GLN A 20 -16.32 5.35 7.08
N ASN A 21 -15.10 5.30 7.62
CA ASN A 21 -14.30 4.08 7.67
C ASN A 21 -14.25 3.43 9.05
N THR A 22 -14.10 2.11 9.05
CA THR A 22 -13.92 1.33 10.28
C THR A 22 -12.48 0.91 10.43
N TYR A 23 -11.89 1.26 11.57
CA TYR A 23 -10.54 0.85 11.95
C TYR A 23 -10.44 0.61 13.46
N ARG A 24 -9.38 -0.08 13.85
CA ARG A 24 -8.99 -0.24 15.24
C ARG A 24 -7.47 -0.20 15.30
N PHE A 25 -6.91 0.80 15.96
CA PHE A 25 -5.49 0.83 16.26
C PHE A 25 -5.28 0.48 17.74
N VAL A 26 -4.63 -0.65 17.98
CA VAL A 26 -4.13 -1.03 19.29
C VAL A 26 -2.71 -0.51 19.47
N ASP A 27 -1.87 -0.54 18.43
CA ASP A 27 -0.53 0.07 18.39
C ASP A 27 -0.22 0.76 17.05
N GLY A 28 0.84 1.57 17.04
CA GLY A 28 1.31 2.27 15.84
C GLY A 28 2.33 1.49 14.99
N SER A 29 2.87 0.38 15.49
CA SER A 29 3.87 -0.42 14.76
C SER A 29 3.25 -1.47 13.84
N GLY A 30 2.01 -1.86 14.10
CA GLY A 30 1.33 -2.95 13.39
C GLY A 30 1.56 -4.33 14.02
N LEU A 31 2.21 -4.45 15.19
CA LEU A 31 2.53 -5.75 15.81
C LEU A 31 1.31 -6.40 16.47
N SER A 32 0.39 -5.60 16.99
CA SER A 32 -0.85 -6.10 17.56
C SER A 32 -1.73 -6.71 16.47
N ARG A 33 -2.15 -7.96 16.70
CA ARG A 33 -3.13 -8.66 15.85
C ARG A 33 -4.53 -8.06 15.91
N TYR A 34 -4.75 -7.15 16.85
CA TYR A 34 -6.01 -6.42 17.00
C TYR A 34 -6.02 -5.09 16.25
N ASN A 35 -4.94 -4.76 15.54
CA ASN A 35 -4.97 -3.70 14.55
C ASN A 35 -5.84 -4.14 13.37
N LEU A 36 -6.90 -3.38 13.08
CA LEU A 36 -7.84 -3.64 12.00
C LEU A 36 -7.98 -2.40 11.14
N LEU A 37 -7.93 -2.59 9.84
CA LEU A 37 -8.10 -1.56 8.83
C LEU A 37 -8.51 -2.23 7.51
N ASN A 38 -9.16 -1.49 6.63
CA ASN A 38 -9.55 -1.96 5.31
C ASN A 38 -8.67 -1.32 4.21
N THR A 39 -8.77 -1.83 2.99
CA THR A 39 -8.00 -1.31 1.85
C THR A 39 -8.44 0.09 1.43
N GLU A 40 -9.70 0.46 1.62
CA GLU A 40 -10.24 1.78 1.27
C GLU A 40 -9.63 2.89 2.12
N LEU A 41 -9.52 2.69 3.44
CA LEU A 41 -8.84 3.61 4.35
C LEU A 41 -7.38 3.82 3.94
N LEU A 42 -6.66 2.74 3.61
CA LEU A 42 -5.27 2.85 3.17
C LEU A 42 -5.13 3.62 1.87
N THR A 43 -5.96 3.33 0.87
CA THR A 43 -5.86 4.03 -0.42
C THR A 43 -6.30 5.49 -0.29
N LYS A 44 -7.33 5.81 0.50
CA LYS A 44 -7.71 7.20 0.83
C LYS A 44 -6.58 7.95 1.51
N LEU A 45 -5.93 7.35 2.52
CA LEU A 45 -4.74 7.93 3.16
C LEU A 45 -3.62 8.19 2.16
N LEU A 46 -3.28 7.21 1.32
CA LEU A 46 -2.24 7.38 0.29
C LEU A 46 -2.60 8.50 -0.71
N VAL A 47 -3.85 8.55 -1.18
CA VAL A 47 -4.30 9.63 -2.08
C VAL A 47 -4.22 10.99 -1.40
N TYR A 48 -4.63 11.10 -0.13
CA TYR A 48 -4.49 12.32 0.66
C TYR A 48 -3.03 12.76 0.76
N MET A 49 -2.14 11.84 1.16
CA MET A 49 -0.72 12.14 1.33
C MET A 49 -0.04 12.54 0.02
N TYR A 50 -0.43 11.93 -1.11
CA TYR A 50 0.13 12.27 -2.42
C TYR A 50 -0.33 13.65 -2.92
N ASN A 51 -1.55 14.07 -2.58
CA ASN A 51 -2.09 15.37 -2.98
C ASN A 51 -1.70 16.51 -2.02
N ASN A 52 -1.17 16.20 -0.83
CA ASN A 52 -0.70 17.20 0.11
C ASN A 52 0.74 17.63 -0.26
N PHE A 53 0.89 18.85 -0.79
CA PHE A 53 2.17 19.37 -1.27
C PHE A 53 3.26 19.41 -0.18
N GLU A 54 2.89 19.65 1.07
CA GLU A 54 3.83 19.76 2.20
C GLU A 54 4.32 18.40 2.70
N LEU A 55 3.52 17.34 2.54
CA LEU A 55 3.82 16.02 3.09
C LEU A 55 4.29 15.03 2.03
N MET A 56 3.87 15.21 0.77
CA MET A 56 4.10 14.26 -0.32
C MET A 56 5.58 13.89 -0.52
N PRO A 57 6.54 14.84 -0.60
CA PRO A 57 7.93 14.51 -0.91
C PRO A 57 8.56 13.59 0.14
N GLU A 58 8.43 13.96 1.41
CA GLU A 58 9.01 13.27 2.57
C GLU A 58 8.31 11.93 2.78
N PHE A 59 6.98 11.90 2.69
CA PHE A 59 6.21 10.67 2.84
C PHE A 59 6.59 9.66 1.75
N THR A 60 6.63 10.07 0.49
CA THR A 60 6.99 9.20 -0.63
C THR A 60 8.46 8.78 -0.58
N ALA A 61 9.35 9.65 -0.11
CA ALA A 61 10.76 9.33 0.10
C ALA A 61 10.98 8.29 1.21
N SER A 62 10.11 8.27 2.22
CA SER A 62 10.20 7.31 3.34
C SER A 62 9.81 5.87 2.97
N LEU A 63 9.11 5.69 1.84
CA LEU A 63 8.66 4.38 1.40
C LEU A 63 9.79 3.61 0.70
N PRO A 64 10.03 2.33 1.07
CA PRO A 64 10.99 1.47 0.36
C PRO A 64 10.71 1.40 -1.14
N ILE A 65 11.77 1.38 -1.93
CA ILE A 65 11.76 1.29 -3.39
C ILE A 65 11.97 -0.18 -3.80
N ALA A 66 11.10 -0.69 -4.66
CA ALA A 66 11.17 -2.03 -5.21
C ALA A 66 12.54 -2.33 -5.86
N GLY A 67 13.19 -3.41 -5.44
CA GLY A 67 14.50 -3.84 -5.95
C GLY A 67 15.69 -3.01 -5.50
N VAL A 68 15.50 -2.02 -4.61
CA VAL A 68 16.58 -1.08 -4.22
C VAL A 68 16.88 -1.14 -2.73
N ASP A 69 15.89 -0.90 -1.85
CA ASP A 69 16.16 -0.70 -0.43
C ASP A 69 15.09 -1.27 0.52
N GLY A 70 15.37 -1.11 1.82
CA GLY A 70 14.48 -1.49 2.90
C GLY A 70 14.02 -2.96 2.82
N THR A 71 12.73 -3.16 3.01
CA THR A 71 12.07 -4.47 2.96
C THR A 71 11.72 -4.93 1.54
N LEU A 72 11.93 -4.08 0.52
CA LEU A 72 11.70 -4.40 -0.88
C LEU A 72 12.99 -4.63 -1.69
N ARG A 73 14.18 -4.48 -1.08
CA ARG A 73 15.49 -4.59 -1.76
C ARG A 73 15.66 -5.82 -2.66
N ASN A 74 15.08 -6.95 -2.26
CA ASN A 74 15.18 -8.24 -2.96
C ASN A 74 13.85 -8.66 -3.60
N ARG A 75 12.87 -7.75 -3.71
CA ARG A 75 11.55 -8.00 -4.31
C ARG A 75 11.42 -7.24 -5.60
N MET A 76 10.72 -7.85 -6.57
CA MET A 76 10.42 -7.26 -7.88
C MET A 76 11.66 -6.85 -8.72
N GLN A 77 12.83 -7.46 -8.47
CA GLN A 77 14.00 -7.30 -9.33
C GLN A 77 13.74 -7.95 -10.70
N GLY A 78 14.10 -7.27 -11.79
CA GLY A 78 13.85 -7.70 -13.17
C GLY A 78 12.39 -7.56 -13.62
N LEU A 79 11.51 -6.99 -12.81
CA LEU A 79 10.11 -6.70 -13.15
C LEU A 79 9.94 -5.23 -13.57
N TYR A 80 8.80 -4.87 -14.17
CA TYR A 80 8.50 -3.47 -14.51
C TYR A 80 8.40 -2.59 -13.25
N ALA A 81 8.01 -3.20 -12.12
CA ALA A 81 7.94 -2.53 -10.83
C ALA A 81 9.32 -2.13 -10.24
N GLU A 82 10.44 -2.72 -10.69
CA GLU A 82 11.78 -2.40 -10.18
C GLU A 82 12.07 -0.90 -10.31
N LYS A 83 12.55 -0.26 -9.23
CA LYS A 83 12.85 1.19 -9.16
C LYS A 83 11.67 2.14 -9.41
N VAL A 84 10.48 1.61 -9.69
CA VAL A 84 9.27 2.39 -9.94
C VAL A 84 8.33 2.36 -8.74
N LEU A 85 8.03 1.16 -8.24
CA LEU A 85 7.09 0.96 -7.15
C LEU A 85 7.74 1.35 -5.80
N ARG A 86 7.02 2.14 -5.01
CA ARG A 86 7.38 2.52 -3.65
C ARG A 86 6.29 2.10 -2.68
N ALA A 87 6.61 1.25 -1.71
CA ALA A 87 5.58 0.73 -0.81
C ALA A 87 6.10 0.29 0.55
N LYS A 88 5.22 0.44 1.55
CA LYS A 88 5.44 -0.12 2.88
C LYS A 88 4.97 -1.58 2.91
N THR A 89 5.80 -2.43 3.51
CA THR A 89 5.47 -3.83 3.78
C THR A 89 4.93 -4.03 5.20
N GLY A 90 4.04 -5.00 5.36
CA GLY A 90 3.65 -5.57 6.66
C GLY A 90 3.63 -7.09 6.58
N THR A 91 4.15 -7.79 7.58
CA THR A 91 4.13 -9.27 7.61
C THR A 91 4.05 -9.77 9.05
N LEU A 92 3.05 -10.59 9.33
CA LEU A 92 2.89 -11.38 10.54
C LEU A 92 2.50 -12.81 10.16
N SER A 93 2.49 -13.75 11.11
CA SER A 93 1.98 -15.09 10.83
C SER A 93 0.52 -15.02 10.38
N GLY A 94 0.24 -15.50 9.17
CA GLY A 94 -1.07 -15.49 8.52
C GLY A 94 -1.51 -14.16 7.93
N VAL A 95 -0.64 -13.13 7.92
CA VAL A 95 -0.96 -11.80 7.36
C VAL A 95 0.22 -11.25 6.57
N SER A 96 -0.04 -10.77 5.35
CA SER A 96 0.92 -10.09 4.51
C SER A 96 0.25 -8.89 3.85
N ALA A 97 0.89 -7.72 3.94
CA ALA A 97 0.39 -6.46 3.44
C ALA A 97 1.44 -5.73 2.61
N LEU A 98 1.01 -5.05 1.55
CA LEU A 98 1.81 -4.14 0.74
C LEU A 98 0.93 -2.96 0.32
N ALA A 99 1.34 -1.75 0.64
CA ALA A 99 0.60 -0.54 0.29
C ALA A 99 1.55 0.60 -0.08
N GLY A 100 1.20 1.38 -1.09
CA GLY A 100 2.04 2.47 -1.57
C GLY A 100 1.64 2.96 -2.96
N TYR A 101 2.63 3.39 -3.72
CA TYR A 101 2.44 3.97 -5.05
C TYR A 101 3.22 3.19 -6.11
N THR A 102 2.67 3.17 -7.32
CA THR A 102 3.44 2.87 -8.53
C THR A 102 3.05 3.83 -9.65
N ARG A 103 3.79 3.80 -10.75
CA ARG A 103 3.48 4.55 -11.96
C ARG A 103 3.13 3.57 -13.08
N THR A 104 2.01 3.79 -13.75
CA THR A 104 1.56 3.01 -14.91
C THR A 104 2.47 3.23 -16.11
N ALA A 105 2.30 2.40 -17.15
CA ALA A 105 3.03 2.53 -18.41
C ALA A 105 2.74 3.85 -19.14
N ASP A 106 1.54 4.41 -18.94
CA ASP A 106 1.13 5.73 -19.47
C ASP A 106 1.46 6.90 -18.51
N GLY A 107 2.24 6.66 -17.46
CA GLY A 107 2.82 7.70 -16.62
C GLY A 107 1.96 8.19 -15.47
N LYS A 108 0.76 7.63 -15.25
CA LYS A 108 -0.11 7.99 -14.12
C LYS A 108 0.33 7.32 -12.84
N VAL A 109 0.25 8.05 -11.73
CA VAL A 109 0.52 7.48 -10.41
C VAL A 109 -0.73 6.81 -9.87
N ILE A 110 -0.57 5.60 -9.35
CA ILE A 110 -1.63 4.82 -8.71
C ILE A 110 -1.25 4.57 -7.26
N ALA A 111 -2.16 4.90 -6.34
CA ALA A 111 -2.12 4.43 -4.97
C ALA A 111 -2.80 3.05 -4.87
N PHE A 112 -2.19 2.11 -4.14
CA PHE A 112 -2.73 0.76 -3.98
C PHE A 112 -2.56 0.24 -2.54
N GLY A 113 -3.42 -0.70 -2.17
CA GLY A 113 -3.33 -1.46 -0.93
C GLY A 113 -3.70 -2.92 -1.16
N ILE A 114 -2.79 -3.84 -0.82
CA ILE A 114 -2.99 -5.29 -0.94
C ILE A 114 -2.87 -5.89 0.45
N LEU A 115 -3.98 -6.37 1.00
CA LEU A 115 -4.06 -7.02 2.31
C LEU A 115 -4.45 -8.49 2.13
N ILE A 116 -3.56 -9.40 2.52
CA ILE A 116 -3.78 -10.84 2.47
C ILE A 116 -3.74 -11.36 3.90
N SER A 117 -4.89 -11.79 4.41
CA SER A 117 -5.07 -12.26 5.79
C SER A 117 -5.59 -13.69 5.82
N HIS A 118 -5.41 -14.36 6.95
CA HIS A 118 -5.88 -15.73 7.23
C HIS A 118 -5.33 -16.81 6.28
N TYR A 119 -4.23 -16.54 5.57
CA TYR A 119 -3.61 -17.57 4.75
C TYR A 119 -2.82 -18.55 5.63
N VAL A 120 -2.77 -19.81 5.19
CA VAL A 120 -1.95 -20.86 5.80
C VAL A 120 -0.70 -21.06 4.94
N GLY A 121 0.45 -21.24 5.58
CA GLY A 121 1.72 -21.52 4.91
C GLY A 121 2.64 -20.29 4.82
N SER A 122 3.46 -20.27 3.77
CA SER A 122 4.58 -19.32 3.67
C SER A 122 4.13 -17.92 3.29
N ALA A 123 4.66 -16.93 4.02
CA ALA A 123 4.56 -15.52 3.64
C ALA A 123 5.20 -15.21 2.27
N ALA A 124 6.07 -16.10 1.75
CA ALA A 124 6.65 -15.95 0.42
C ALA A 124 5.59 -16.04 -0.68
N THR A 125 4.60 -16.92 -0.54
CA THR A 125 3.51 -17.07 -1.52
C THR A 125 2.66 -15.79 -1.57
N ALA A 126 2.25 -15.28 -0.42
CA ALA A 126 1.49 -14.03 -0.33
C ALA A 126 2.29 -12.84 -0.88
N ARG A 127 3.60 -12.78 -0.60
CA ARG A 127 4.49 -11.76 -1.19
C ARG A 127 4.64 -11.89 -2.70
N GLY A 128 4.72 -13.10 -3.23
CA GLY A 128 4.75 -13.34 -4.68
C GLY A 128 3.48 -12.86 -5.38
N ILE A 129 2.31 -13.06 -4.78
CA ILE A 129 1.04 -12.51 -5.27
C ILE A 129 1.07 -10.99 -5.27
N GLN A 130 1.53 -10.37 -4.16
CA GLN A 130 1.68 -8.91 -4.07
C GLN A 130 2.64 -8.36 -5.13
N ASP A 131 3.78 -9.03 -5.36
CA ASP A 131 4.78 -8.62 -6.35
C ASP A 131 4.19 -8.71 -7.77
N GLY A 132 3.46 -9.78 -8.08
CA GLY A 132 2.78 -9.94 -9.36
C GLY A 132 1.70 -8.88 -9.60
N ILE A 133 0.89 -8.56 -8.59
CA ILE A 133 -0.10 -7.47 -8.69
C ILE A 133 0.60 -6.12 -8.86
N GLY A 134 1.65 -5.84 -8.08
CA GLY A 134 2.43 -4.62 -8.20
C GLY A 134 3.05 -4.43 -9.59
N ASP A 135 3.58 -5.50 -10.18
CA ASP A 135 4.07 -5.50 -11.56
C ASP A 135 2.97 -5.25 -12.58
N ILE A 136 1.82 -5.92 -12.45
CA ILE A 136 0.64 -5.71 -13.31
C ILE A 136 0.19 -4.25 -13.27
N LEU A 137 0.07 -3.65 -12.08
CA LEU A 137 -0.30 -2.24 -11.92
C LEU A 137 0.72 -1.30 -12.57
N THR A 138 2.01 -1.64 -12.47
CA THR A 138 3.08 -0.80 -13.03
C THR A 138 3.08 -0.83 -14.56
N ARG A 139 2.85 -1.99 -15.18
CA ARG A 139 2.77 -2.12 -16.64
C ARG A 139 1.38 -1.86 -17.21
N PHE A 140 0.40 -1.52 -16.37
CA PHE A 140 -0.95 -1.20 -16.80
C PHE A 140 -0.95 0.07 -17.67
N SER A 141 -1.85 0.13 -18.65
CA SER A 141 -2.08 1.30 -19.50
C SER A 141 -3.58 1.50 -19.62
N LEU A 142 -4.06 2.68 -19.21
CA LEU A 142 -5.47 3.04 -19.31
C LEU A 142 -5.88 3.26 -20.76
N GLU A 143 -5.01 3.88 -21.55
CA GLU A 143 -5.24 4.11 -22.98
C GLU A 143 -5.47 2.78 -23.71
N ARG A 144 -4.58 1.81 -23.49
CA ARG A 144 -4.73 0.47 -24.08
C ARG A 144 -5.98 -0.27 -23.58
N TYR A 145 -6.31 -0.12 -22.30
CA TYR A 145 -7.52 -0.73 -21.74
C TYR A 145 -8.80 -0.11 -22.31
N ALA A 146 -8.82 1.21 -22.54
CA ALA A 146 -9.96 1.89 -23.13
C ALA A 146 -10.22 1.44 -24.59
N GLU A 147 -9.16 1.13 -25.34
CA GLU A 147 -9.27 0.60 -26.71
C GLU A 147 -9.70 -0.87 -26.77
N GLN A 148 -9.32 -1.68 -25.77
CA GLN A 148 -9.63 -3.11 -25.70
C GLN A 148 -9.97 -3.52 -24.27
N PRO A 149 -11.21 -3.28 -23.81
CA PRO A 149 -11.65 -3.70 -22.49
C PRO A 149 -11.53 -5.23 -22.36
N LEU A 150 -11.00 -5.70 -21.23
CA LEU A 150 -11.04 -7.14 -20.92
C LEU A 150 -12.50 -7.58 -20.86
N ALA A 151 -12.88 -8.52 -21.72
CA ALA A 151 -14.18 -9.19 -21.62
C ALA A 151 -14.14 -10.07 -20.36
N PHE A 152 -14.96 -9.72 -19.37
CA PHE A 152 -15.23 -10.56 -18.19
C PHE A 152 -16.48 -11.39 -18.43
#